data_AF-A0A9X9F224-F1
#
_entry.id   AF-A0A9X9F224-F1
#
_cell.length_a   1.000
_cell.length_b   1.000
_cell.length_c   1.000
_cell.angle_alpha   90.00
_cell.angle_beta   90.00
_cell.angle_gamma   90.00
#
_symmetry.space_group_name_H-M   'P 1'
#
loop_
_entity.id
_entity.type
_entity.pdbx_description
1 polymer ?
#
loop_
_entity_poly.entity_id
_entity_poly.type
_entity_poly.pdbx_seq_one_letter_code
_entity_poly.pdbx_strand_id
1 'polypeptide(L)'
;DGGAIAGTFNMTITQLAQRHQIASNEIKDINAKLPKDETLKLGGKELKVTTDMTYKDLINKINDGDYGVSAYTLGNKIFMTSKKEGTDGQIKFEANTSTLFQDMGLAKADGTALNTINEAQNAMYTINGIKGEGST
;
A
#
# COMPACT_ATOMS: atom_id res chain seq x y z
N ASP A 1 -27.23 15.03 -17.74
CA ASP A 1 -28.23 15.45 -16.74
C ASP A 1 -28.15 14.62 -15.48
N GLY A 2 -27.71 15.25 -14.40
CA GLY A 2 -27.71 14.67 -13.06
C GLY A 2 -28.94 15.18 -12.31
N GLY A 3 -29.91 14.29 -12.06
CA GLY A 3 -31.15 14.59 -11.33
C GLY A 3 -30.96 14.74 -9.82
N ALA A 4 -30.04 15.59 -9.38
CA ALA A 4 -29.88 15.91 -7.97
C ALA A 4 -31.04 16.79 -7.48
N ILE A 5 -31.53 16.53 -6.26
CA ILE A 5 -32.64 17.28 -5.66
C ILE A 5 -32.10 18.52 -4.95
N ALA A 6 -32.75 19.67 -5.15
CA ALA A 6 -32.46 20.89 -4.41
C ALA A 6 -32.94 20.76 -2.95
N GLY A 7 -32.08 21.09 -1.99
CA GLY A 7 -32.43 21.08 -0.57
C GLY A 7 -31.23 21.31 0.34
N THR A 8 -31.49 21.45 1.63
CA THR A 8 -30.45 21.52 2.67
C THR A 8 -30.14 20.12 3.17
N PHE A 9 -28.85 19.76 3.17
CA PHE A 9 -28.37 18.49 3.69
C PHE A 9 -27.43 18.75 4.86
N ASN A 10 -27.72 18.16 6.03
CA ASN A 10 -26.83 18.20 7.18
C ASN A 10 -25.83 17.05 7.06
N MET A 11 -24.54 17.39 6.92
CA MET A 11 -23.47 16.41 6.76
C MET A 11 -22.49 16.44 7.94
N THR A 12 -22.16 15.27 8.46
CA THR A 12 -21.09 15.09 9.44
C THR A 12 -20.12 14.04 8.93
N ILE A 13 -18.83 14.35 8.90
CA ILE A 13 -17.76 13.40 8.59
C ILE A 13 -17.13 12.97 9.92
N THR A 14 -17.14 11.66 10.20
CA THR A 14 -16.58 11.11 11.44
C THR A 14 -15.24 10.41 11.21
N GLN A 15 -14.94 10.03 9.97
CA GLN A 15 -13.68 9.41 9.58
C GLN A 15 -13.38 9.75 8.12
N LEU A 16 -12.12 10.05 7.81
CA LEU A 16 -11.65 10.23 6.43
C LEU A 16 -11.19 8.89 5.85
N ALA A 17 -11.38 8.71 4.54
CA ALA A 17 -10.74 7.62 3.83
C ALA A 17 -9.22 7.83 3.87
N GLN A 18 -8.46 6.75 4.06
CA GLN A 18 -6.99 6.80 4.07
C GLN A 18 -6.42 5.74 3.14
N ARG A 19 -5.23 6.04 2.62
CA ARG A 19 -4.40 5.09 1.89
C ARG A 19 -3.61 4.26 2.89
N HIS A 20 -3.57 2.95 2.70
CA HIS A 20 -2.66 2.11 3.46
C HIS A 20 -1.21 2.55 3.18
N GLN A 21 -0.45 2.82 4.22
CA GLN A 21 0.97 3.13 4.12
C GLN A 21 1.75 2.27 5.09
N ILE A 22 2.83 1.67 4.61
CA ILE A 22 3.72 0.79 5.37
C ILE A 22 5.17 1.19 5.16
N ALA A 23 6.05 0.78 6.06
CA ALA A 23 7.49 0.97 5.94
C ALA A 23 8.29 -0.33 6.12
N SER A 24 9.48 -0.39 5.55
CA SER A 24 10.43 -1.45 5.85
C SER A 24 11.08 -1.24 7.22
N ASN A 25 11.73 -2.27 7.72
CA ASN A 25 12.84 -2.13 8.67
C ASN A 25 13.95 -1.26 8.06
N GLU A 26 14.94 -0.88 8.87
CA GLU A 26 16.11 -0.18 8.32
C GLU A 26 16.87 -1.08 7.36
N ILE A 27 17.16 -0.55 6.17
CA ILE A 27 18.01 -1.13 5.15
C ILE A 27 19.38 -0.46 5.27
N LYS A 28 20.40 -1.24 5.61
CA LYS A 28 21.75 -0.74 5.91
C LYS A 28 22.34 0.08 4.75
N ASP A 29 22.13 -0.36 3.51
CA ASP A 29 22.51 0.37 2.30
C ASP A 29 21.45 0.17 1.22
N ILE A 30 20.74 1.25 0.87
CA ILE A 30 19.69 1.23 -0.15
C ILE A 30 20.25 0.98 -1.57
N ASN A 31 21.56 1.15 -1.78
CA ASN A 31 22.23 0.85 -3.05
C ASN A 31 22.78 -0.58 -3.08
N ALA A 32 22.64 -1.35 -2.01
CA ALA A 32 23.04 -2.75 -1.99
C ALA A 32 22.16 -3.56 -2.95
N LYS A 33 22.78 -4.57 -3.56
CA LYS A 33 22.14 -5.58 -4.39
C LYS A 33 21.14 -6.42 -3.57
N LEU A 34 20.07 -6.87 -4.21
CA LEU A 34 19.11 -7.80 -3.63
C LEU A 34 19.77 -9.16 -3.37
N PRO A 35 19.35 -9.88 -2.31
CA PRO A 35 20.05 -11.08 -1.87
C PRO A 35 19.77 -12.32 -2.72
N LYS A 36 18.71 -12.33 -3.54
CA LYS A 36 18.22 -13.52 -4.27
C LYS A 36 17.60 -13.15 -5.62
N ASP A 37 17.69 -14.08 -6.57
CA ASP A 37 16.88 -14.09 -7.79
C ASP A 37 15.56 -14.78 -7.49
N GLU A 38 14.44 -14.10 -7.67
CA GLU A 38 13.13 -14.66 -7.35
C GLU A 38 11.97 -13.94 -8.02
N THR A 39 10.79 -14.58 -8.01
CA THR A 39 9.54 -13.97 -8.45
C THR A 39 8.64 -13.75 -7.24
N LEU A 40 8.44 -12.48 -6.90
CA LEU A 40 7.56 -12.03 -5.84
C LEU A 40 6.12 -11.87 -6.37
N LYS A 41 5.16 -11.77 -5.46
CA LYS A 41 3.78 -11.39 -5.72
C LYS A 41 3.46 -10.08 -5.03
N LEU A 42 2.93 -9.10 -5.76
CA LEU A 42 2.49 -7.81 -5.22
C LEU A 42 1.28 -7.32 -6.04
N GLY A 43 0.23 -6.87 -5.36
CA GLY A 43 -1.00 -6.41 -6.05
C GLY A 43 -1.61 -7.47 -6.98
N GLY A 44 -1.51 -8.76 -6.62
CA GLY A 44 -1.97 -9.89 -7.43
C GLY A 44 -1.12 -10.20 -8.67
N LYS A 45 0.00 -9.51 -8.89
CA LYS A 45 0.87 -9.68 -10.07
C LYS A 45 2.26 -10.14 -9.71
N GLU A 46 2.97 -10.68 -10.69
CA GLU A 46 4.36 -11.09 -10.55
C GLU A 46 5.33 -9.91 -10.62
N LEU A 47 6.27 -9.89 -9.68
CA LEU A 47 7.39 -8.95 -9.62
C LEU A 47 8.67 -9.76 -9.59
N LYS A 48 9.29 -9.91 -10.77
CA LYS A 48 10.58 -10.62 -10.91
C LYS A 48 11.70 -9.71 -10.42
N VAL A 49 12.58 -10.21 -9.58
CA VAL A 49 13.75 -9.50 -9.08
C VAL A 49 15.00 -10.37 -9.27
N THR A 50 16.15 -9.71 -9.42
CA THR A 50 17.44 -10.39 -9.55
C THR A 50 18.45 -9.77 -8.60
N THR A 51 19.49 -10.54 -8.30
CA THR A 51 20.66 -10.16 -7.51
C THR A 51 21.48 -9.04 -8.15
N ASP A 52 21.29 -8.74 -9.43
CA ASP A 52 21.89 -7.56 -10.06
C ASP A 52 21.13 -6.26 -9.77
N MET A 53 19.86 -6.35 -9.35
CA MET A 53 19.07 -5.20 -8.93
C MET A 53 19.47 -4.75 -7.53
N THR A 54 19.46 -3.44 -7.29
CA THR A 54 19.56 -2.86 -5.96
C THR A 54 18.19 -2.69 -5.30
N TYR A 55 18.14 -2.34 -4.01
CA TYR A 55 16.88 -1.92 -3.38
C TYR A 55 16.27 -0.68 -4.04
N LYS A 56 17.08 0.24 -4.57
CA LYS A 56 16.58 1.35 -5.41
C LYS A 56 15.95 0.86 -6.70
N ASP A 57 16.54 -0.12 -7.36
CA ASP A 57 15.96 -0.71 -8.57
C ASP A 57 14.64 -1.43 -8.27
N LEU A 58 14.52 -2.07 -7.11
CA LEU A 58 13.24 -2.62 -6.64
C LEU A 58 12.17 -1.53 -6.50
N ILE A 59 12.49 -0.39 -5.89
CA ILE A 59 11.56 0.75 -5.78
C ILE A 59 11.12 1.23 -7.16
N ASN A 60 12.08 1.46 -8.07
CA ASN A 60 11.79 1.89 -9.43
C ASN A 60 10.91 0.87 -10.16
N LYS A 61 11.25 -0.42 -10.06
CA LYS A 61 10.48 -1.50 -10.68
C LYS A 61 9.05 -1.58 -10.15
N ILE A 62 8.83 -1.33 -8.86
CA ILE A 62 7.49 -1.25 -8.27
C ILE A 62 6.72 -0.05 -8.84
N ASN A 63 7.36 1.12 -8.93
CA ASN A 63 6.74 2.35 -9.42
C ASN A 63 6.40 2.31 -10.92
N ASP A 64 7.29 1.72 -11.71
CA ASP A 64 7.13 1.55 -13.17
C ASP A 64 6.10 0.46 -13.50
N GLY A 65 5.81 -0.42 -12.54
CA GLY A 65 4.81 -1.47 -12.65
C GLY A 65 3.43 -1.05 -12.16
N ASP A 66 2.43 -1.85 -12.55
CA ASP A 66 1.05 -1.68 -12.07
C ASP A 66 0.76 -2.66 -10.93
N TYR A 67 1.39 -2.43 -9.77
CA TYR A 67 1.27 -3.27 -8.58
C TYR A 67 0.31 -2.69 -7.52
N GLY A 68 -0.45 -1.64 -7.86
CA GLY A 68 -1.40 -1.00 -6.95
C GLY A 68 -0.77 -0.16 -5.82
N VAL A 69 0.56 -0.03 -5.80
CA VAL A 69 1.30 0.76 -4.80
C VAL A 69 2.30 1.69 -5.47
N SER A 70 2.65 2.77 -4.77
CA SER A 70 3.83 3.58 -5.05
C SER A 70 4.85 3.37 -3.93
N ALA A 71 6.13 3.30 -4.27
CA ALA A 71 7.22 3.11 -3.33
C ALA A 71 8.20 4.29 -3.37
N TYR A 72 8.77 4.63 -2.23
CA TYR A 72 9.84 5.62 -2.13
C TYR A 72 10.77 5.28 -0.96
N THR A 73 11.88 6.00 -0.87
CA THR A 73 12.80 5.89 0.27
C THR A 73 12.94 7.24 0.97
N LEU A 74 13.05 7.19 2.30
CA LEU A 74 13.40 8.32 3.15
C LEU A 74 14.39 7.83 4.20
N GLY A 75 15.62 8.34 4.16
CA GLY A 75 16.73 7.78 4.92
C GLY A 75 17.01 6.33 4.54
N ASN A 76 17.14 5.46 5.54
CA ASN A 76 17.44 4.03 5.34
C ASN A 76 16.18 3.15 5.34
N LYS A 77 15.00 3.70 4.99
CA LYS A 77 13.74 2.94 4.94
C LYS A 77 13.08 3.08 3.57
N ILE A 78 12.35 2.04 3.20
CA ILE A 78 11.44 2.04 2.06
C ILE A 78 10.03 2.18 2.59
N PHE A 79 9.24 3.01 1.92
CA PHE A 79 7.83 3.23 2.22
C PHE A 79 7.03 2.78 1.01
N MET A 80 5.92 2.09 1.26
CA MET A 80 4.94 1.74 0.22
C MET A 80 3.60 2.34 0.60
N THR A 81 2.99 3.05 -0.34
CA THR A 81 1.68 3.67 -0.19
C THR A 81 0.75 3.13 -1.25
N SER A 82 -0.44 2.70 -0.86
CA SER A 82 -1.46 2.24 -1.80
C SER A 82 -1.86 3.35 -2.75
N LYS A 83 -2.11 3.02 -4.03
CA LYS A 83 -2.66 3.96 -5.01
C LYS A 83 -4.17 4.16 -4.84
N LYS A 84 -4.83 3.39 -3.96
CA LYS A 84 -6.27 3.46 -3.68
C LYS A 84 -6.52 3.80 -2.20
N GLU A 85 -7.47 4.69 -1.93
CA GLU A 85 -7.96 4.96 -0.58
C GLU A 85 -8.91 3.85 -0.15
N GLY A 86 -9.25 3.81 1.13
CA GLY A 86 -10.25 2.89 1.60
C GLY A 86 -9.69 1.51 1.92
N THR A 87 -10.56 0.65 2.44
CA THR A 87 -10.22 -0.72 2.83
C THR A 87 -9.76 -1.56 1.64
N ASP A 88 -10.31 -1.31 0.44
CA ASP A 88 -9.86 -1.91 -0.82
C ASP A 88 -8.41 -1.56 -1.18
N GLY A 89 -7.89 -0.45 -0.64
CA GLY A 89 -6.51 -0.02 -0.81
C GLY A 89 -5.52 -0.78 0.08
N GLN A 90 -5.93 -1.81 0.80
CA GLN A 90 -5.02 -2.55 1.67
C GLN A 90 -3.90 -3.24 0.87
N ILE A 91 -2.65 -2.83 1.14
CA ILE A 91 -1.46 -3.53 0.67
C ILE A 91 -1.39 -4.93 1.30
N LYS A 92 -1.25 -5.94 0.45
CA LYS A 92 -1.13 -7.35 0.83
C LYS A 92 -0.01 -8.03 0.04
N PHE A 93 0.58 -9.04 0.67
CA PHE A 93 1.68 -9.86 0.15
C PHE A 93 1.29 -11.34 0.05
N GLU A 94 0.00 -11.61 -0.15
CA GLU A 94 -0.54 -12.97 -0.28
C GLU A 94 0.16 -13.76 -1.40
N ALA A 95 0.26 -15.08 -1.23
CA ALA A 95 0.83 -16.02 -2.19
C ALA A 95 2.32 -15.79 -2.55
N ASN A 96 3.09 -15.09 -1.72
CA ASN A 96 4.55 -15.10 -1.83
C ASN A 96 5.13 -16.39 -1.26
N THR A 97 5.90 -17.12 -2.08
CA THR A 97 6.79 -18.19 -1.61
C THR A 97 8.14 -17.65 -1.14
N SER A 98 8.46 -16.42 -1.53
CA SER A 98 9.64 -15.67 -1.10
C SER A 98 9.48 -15.08 0.30
N THR A 99 10.61 -14.98 1.02
CA THR A 99 10.71 -14.26 2.30
C THR A 99 11.15 -12.80 2.15
N LEU A 100 11.49 -12.30 0.96
CA LEU A 100 12.16 -11.00 0.82
C LEU A 100 11.39 -9.83 1.47
N PHE A 101 10.07 -9.75 1.25
CA PHE A 101 9.26 -8.71 1.90
C PHE A 101 9.16 -8.89 3.43
N GLN A 102 9.26 -10.13 3.92
CA GLN A 102 9.30 -10.42 5.36
C GLN A 102 10.65 -10.01 5.96
N ASP A 103 11.74 -10.35 5.27
CA ASP A 103 13.12 -10.00 5.64
C ASP A 103 13.31 -8.47 5.67
N MET A 104 12.63 -7.75 4.77
CA MET A 104 12.57 -6.28 4.76
C MET A 104 11.64 -5.70 5.85
N GLY A 105 10.86 -6.51 6.56
CA GLY A 105 9.89 -6.05 7.56
C GLY A 105 8.64 -5.40 6.97
N LEU A 106 8.34 -5.61 5.69
CA LEU A 106 7.13 -5.09 5.04
C LEU A 106 5.94 -6.03 5.25
N ALA A 107 6.19 -7.34 5.33
CA ALA A 107 5.17 -8.37 5.41
C ALA A 107 5.38 -9.28 6.64
N LYS A 108 4.27 -9.82 7.16
CA LYS A 108 4.26 -10.97 8.05
C LYS A 108 4.28 -12.27 7.24
N ALA A 109 4.53 -13.39 7.91
CA ALA A 109 4.51 -14.72 7.29
C ALA A 109 3.14 -15.10 6.71
N ASP A 110 2.04 -14.53 7.22
CA ASP A 110 0.68 -14.73 6.70
C ASP A 110 0.34 -13.84 5.49
N GLY A 111 1.30 -13.02 5.01
CA GLY A 111 1.12 -12.13 3.87
C GLY A 111 0.44 -10.80 4.19
N THR A 112 0.10 -10.53 5.46
CA THR A 112 -0.39 -9.20 5.89
C THR A 112 0.76 -8.22 6.06
N ALA A 113 0.48 -6.92 5.96
CA ALA A 113 1.46 -5.89 6.23
C ALA A 113 1.91 -5.90 7.70
N LEU A 114 3.19 -5.62 7.96
CA LEU A 114 3.76 -5.62 9.31
C LEU A 114 3.85 -4.21 9.91
N ASN A 115 4.67 -3.35 9.32
CA ASN A 115 5.01 -2.03 9.87
C ASN A 115 4.09 -0.94 9.28
N THR A 116 2.82 -0.97 9.65
CA THR A 116 1.81 0.01 9.19
C THR A 116 2.02 1.39 9.81
N ILE A 117 1.93 2.42 8.97
CA ILE A 117 1.96 3.84 9.35
C ILE A 117 0.53 4.38 9.36
N ASN A 118 -0.21 4.17 8.28
CA ASN A 118 -1.62 4.55 8.13
C ASN A 118 -2.40 3.33 7.68
N GLU A 119 -3.53 3.04 8.34
CA GLU A 119 -4.39 1.92 7.98
C GLU A 119 -5.16 2.17 6.68
N ALA A 120 -5.52 1.09 5.98
CA ALA A 120 -6.49 1.18 4.90
C ALA A 120 -7.89 1.34 5.50
N GLN A 121 -8.50 2.51 5.37
CA GLN A 121 -9.81 2.77 5.96
C GLN A 121 -10.70 3.63 5.06
N ASN A 122 -12.00 3.35 5.07
CA ASN A 122 -13.01 4.12 4.35
C ASN A 122 -13.40 5.39 5.12
N ALA A 123 -13.93 6.38 4.40
CA ALA A 123 -14.60 7.52 4.99
C ALA A 123 -15.93 7.06 5.61
N MET A 124 -16.23 7.57 6.80
CA MET A 124 -17.51 7.36 7.47
C MET A 124 -18.17 8.72 7.63
N TYR A 125 -19.42 8.83 7.20
CA TYR A 125 -20.15 10.08 7.25
C TYR A 125 -21.64 9.85 7.53
N THR A 126 -22.34 10.93 7.86
CA THR A 126 -23.81 10.95 7.89
C THR A 126 -24.35 12.05 7.00
N ILE A 127 -25.47 11.78 6.34
CA ILE A 127 -26.26 12.77 5.60
C ILE A 127 -27.68 12.72 6.17
N ASN A 128 -28.16 13.83 6.73
CA ASN A 128 -29.47 13.91 7.39
C ASN A 128 -29.69 12.79 8.42
N GLY A 129 -28.62 12.41 9.15
CA GLY A 129 -28.63 11.34 10.15
C GLY A 129 -28.45 9.93 9.61
N ILE A 130 -28.47 9.72 8.30
CA ILE A 130 -28.25 8.40 7.67
C ILE A 130 -26.75 8.17 7.49
N LYS A 131 -26.25 7.04 8.01
CA LYS A 131 -24.84 6.65 7.88
C LYS A 131 -24.52 6.21 6.46
N GLY A 132 -23.35 6.62 5.98
CA GLY A 132 -22.74 6.17 4.74
C GLY A 132 -21.27 5.84 4.93
N GLU A 133 -20.75 5.07 3.99
CA GLU A 133 -19.35 4.70 3.88
C GLU A 133 -18.88 5.01 2.45
N GLY A 134 -17.67 5.53 2.32
CA GLY A 134 -17.07 5.87 1.02
C GLY A 134 -15.61 5.45 0.97
N SER A 135 -15.17 4.87 -0.15
CA SER A 135 -13.76 4.51 -0.33
C SER A 135 -12.89 5.66 -0.82
N THR A 136 -13.47 6.82 -1.16
CA THR A 136 -12.81 8.04 -1.64
C THR A 136 -13.55 9.29 -1.20
#